data_AF-A0A2N6D078-F1
#
_entry.id   AF-A0A2N6D078-F1
#
_cell.length_a   1.000
_cell.length_b   1.000
_cell.length_c   1.000
_cell.angle_alpha   90.00
_cell.angle_beta   90.00
_cell.angle_gamma   90.00
#
_symmetry.space_group_name_H-M   'P 1'
#
loop_
_entity.id
_entity.type
_entity.pdbx_description
1 polymer ?
#
loop_
_entity_poly.entity_id
_entity_poly.type
_entity_poly.pdbx_seq_one_letter_code
_entity_poly.pdbx_strand_id
1 'polypeptide(L)'
;MAKEDARIPAEIGCLDTENLRVTLISTVGAHCDVWQTAGYHFEREKNRAFDMVIKRHTLSCNSLDVKIYRRDYGMLKKQLHDIIPEAIFVRTRIDGEENMLVLAQAFTPWFNLANPAIAEDAIPLMAKLHKARLQLGLFIQTAKEIRTNQQKVIDLYVLDNLVLDRNKEVRYLDSFEVFFHEDLLYMIDDPCEDLREKIDVSVKRLAYLEFLLASANELAATLS
;
A
#
# COMPACT_ATOMS: atom_id res chain seq x y z
N MET A 1 -17.99 -20.72 16.06
CA MET A 1 -17.36 -21.08 14.77
C MET A 1 -15.87 -20.89 14.93
N ALA A 2 -15.10 -21.97 14.82
CA ALA A 2 -13.65 -21.92 14.97
C ALA A 2 -13.07 -21.05 13.84
N LYS A 3 -12.21 -20.08 14.20
CA LYS A 3 -11.32 -19.42 13.25
C LYS A 3 -10.58 -20.53 12.50
N GLU A 4 -10.79 -20.65 11.20
CA GLU A 4 -9.87 -21.44 10.39
C GLU A 4 -8.49 -20.80 10.58
N ASP A 5 -7.60 -21.51 11.29
CA ASP A 5 -6.16 -21.25 11.27
C ASP A 5 -5.72 -21.44 9.82
N ALA A 6 -5.86 -20.37 9.04
CA ALA A 6 -5.66 -20.36 7.60
C ALA A 6 -4.16 -20.44 7.33
N ARG A 7 -3.64 -21.67 7.24
CA ARG A 7 -2.29 -21.94 6.73
C ARG A 7 -2.10 -21.26 5.38
N ILE A 8 -0.88 -20.83 5.09
CA ILE A 8 -0.53 -20.44 3.73
C ILE A 8 -0.56 -21.73 2.89
N PRO A 9 -1.42 -21.84 1.86
CA PRO A 9 -1.59 -23.09 1.12
C PRO A 9 -0.41 -23.42 0.19
N ALA A 10 0.51 -22.48 -0.03
CA ALA A 10 1.67 -22.62 -0.89
C ALA A 10 2.94 -22.98 -0.10
N GLU A 11 3.86 -23.70 -0.76
CA GLU A 11 5.22 -23.92 -0.26
C GLU A 11 6.05 -22.67 -0.59
N ILE A 12 6.49 -21.94 0.44
CA ILE A 12 7.34 -20.76 0.27
C ILE A 12 8.72 -21.10 0.79
N GLY A 13 9.72 -21.20 -0.10
CA GLY A 13 11.04 -21.74 0.25
C GLY A 13 11.82 -20.99 1.35
N CYS A 14 11.39 -19.77 1.71
CA CYS A 14 11.99 -18.97 2.77
C CYS A 14 11.15 -18.89 4.06
N LEU A 15 10.01 -19.58 4.12
CA LEU A 15 9.10 -19.62 5.27
C LEU A 15 8.71 -21.05 5.62
N ASP A 16 8.71 -21.37 6.90
CA ASP A 16 8.09 -22.60 7.41
C ASP A 16 6.56 -22.43 7.45
N THR A 17 5.91 -22.60 6.30
CA THR A 17 4.46 -22.36 6.14
C THR A 17 3.60 -23.36 6.92
N GLU A 18 4.15 -24.52 7.31
CA GLU A 18 3.43 -25.54 8.08
C GLU A 18 3.23 -25.12 9.55
N ASN A 19 4.26 -24.52 10.15
CA ASN A 19 4.25 -24.11 11.55
C ASN A 19 3.94 -22.61 11.76
N LEU A 20 3.90 -21.83 10.68
CA LEU A 20 3.61 -20.41 10.76
C LEU A 20 2.12 -20.17 11.02
N ARG A 21 1.81 -19.60 12.19
CA ARG A 21 0.46 -19.13 12.50
C ARG A 21 0.18 -17.84 11.76
N VAL A 22 -0.82 -17.90 10.88
CA VAL A 22 -1.26 -16.78 10.05
C VAL A 22 -2.77 -16.70 10.04
N THR A 23 -3.27 -15.51 9.73
CA THR A 23 -4.68 -15.27 9.38
C THR A 23 -4.70 -14.64 8.00
N LEU A 24 -5.43 -15.25 7.06
CA LEU A 24 -5.66 -14.66 5.75
C LEU A 24 -6.50 -13.39 5.92
N ILE A 25 -5.98 -12.25 5.47
CA ILE A 25 -6.66 -10.95 5.58
C ILE A 25 -7.30 -10.55 4.24
N SER A 26 -6.65 -10.88 3.13
CA SER A 26 -7.15 -10.58 1.79
C SER A 26 -6.59 -11.54 0.75
N THR A 27 -7.46 -12.00 -0.16
CA THR A 27 -7.13 -12.69 -1.42
C THR A 27 -7.58 -11.87 -2.63
N VAL A 28 -7.99 -10.62 -2.42
CA VAL A 28 -8.72 -9.79 -3.40
C VAL A 28 -7.81 -8.69 -3.99
N GLY A 29 -6.54 -8.63 -3.58
CA GLY A 29 -5.56 -7.76 -4.24
C GLY A 29 -5.32 -8.25 -5.66
N ALA A 30 -5.33 -7.33 -6.65
CA ALA A 30 -5.21 -7.67 -8.07
C ALA A 30 -4.00 -8.57 -8.40
N HIS A 31 -2.94 -8.51 -7.58
CA HIS A 31 -1.67 -9.21 -7.79
C HIS A 31 -1.10 -9.89 -6.54
N CYS A 32 -1.84 -9.96 -5.42
CA CYS A 32 -1.31 -10.59 -4.21
C CYS A 32 -2.33 -11.22 -3.25
N ASP A 33 -1.87 -12.30 -2.62
CA ASP A 33 -2.49 -12.86 -1.42
C ASP A 33 -1.81 -12.29 -0.18
N VAL A 34 -2.59 -12.00 0.86
CA VAL A 34 -2.15 -11.25 2.04
C VAL A 34 -2.55 -11.96 3.33
N TRP A 35 -1.55 -12.34 4.12
CA TRP A 35 -1.72 -12.93 5.45
C TRP A 35 -1.16 -12.01 6.54
N GLN A 36 -1.75 -12.04 7.74
CA GLN A 36 -1.17 -11.46 8.95
C GLN A 36 -0.56 -12.54 9.81
N THR A 37 0.58 -12.24 10.41
CA THR A 37 1.10 -12.99 11.55
C THR A 37 1.43 -12.03 12.69
N ALA A 38 1.22 -12.48 13.92
CA ALA A 38 1.42 -11.67 15.11
C ALA A 38 2.80 -11.92 15.73
N GLY A 39 3.40 -10.89 16.30
CA GLY A 39 4.54 -11.02 17.22
C GLY A 39 5.88 -11.41 16.59
N TYR A 40 6.15 -11.01 15.35
CA TYR A 40 7.43 -11.31 14.70
C TYR A 40 8.53 -10.34 15.15
N HIS A 41 9.75 -10.85 15.34
CA HIS A 41 10.91 -10.08 15.76
C HIS A 41 11.86 -9.86 14.58
N PHE A 42 12.00 -8.62 14.12
CA PHE A 42 12.86 -8.29 12.98
C PHE A 42 14.32 -8.03 13.38
N GLU A 43 14.55 -7.58 14.62
CA GLU A 43 15.88 -7.32 15.17
C GLU A 43 16.02 -7.97 16.55
N ARG A 44 16.94 -8.94 16.66
CA ARG A 44 17.25 -9.64 17.91
C ARG A 44 17.66 -8.70 19.05
N GLU A 45 18.21 -7.52 18.72
CA GLU A 45 18.76 -6.57 19.68
C GLU A 45 17.73 -5.57 20.22
N LYS A 46 16.61 -5.31 19.51
CA LYS A 46 15.63 -4.30 19.92
C LYS A 46 14.40 -4.85 20.65
N ASN A 47 14.22 -6.18 20.71
CA ASN A 47 13.12 -6.85 21.40
C ASN A 47 11.70 -6.27 21.11
N ARG A 48 11.52 -5.62 19.96
CA ARG A 48 10.22 -5.10 19.53
C ARG A 48 9.56 -6.15 18.66
N ALA A 49 8.52 -6.78 19.21
CA ALA A 49 7.59 -7.57 18.43
C ALA A 49 6.63 -6.62 17.73
N PHE A 50 6.42 -6.81 16.43
CA PHE A 50 5.33 -6.15 15.71
C PHE A 50 4.59 -7.16 14.85
N ASP A 51 3.33 -6.87 14.59
CA ASP A 51 2.53 -7.66 13.67
C ASP A 51 3.04 -7.43 12.25
N MET A 52 3.07 -8.49 11.46
CA MET A 52 3.63 -8.48 10.11
C MET A 52 2.56 -8.93 9.11
N VAL A 53 2.54 -8.26 7.97
CA VAL A 53 1.81 -8.68 6.80
C VAL A 53 2.77 -9.41 5.86
N ILE A 54 2.34 -10.58 5.40
CA ILE A 54 3.01 -11.40 4.41
C ILE A 54 2.23 -11.27 3.12
N LYS A 55 2.85 -10.68 2.09
CA LYS A 55 2.25 -10.55 0.77
C LYS A 55 2.98 -11.44 -0.24
N ARG A 56 2.25 -12.34 -0.86
CA ARG A 56 2.72 -13.18 -1.96
C ARG A 56 2.34 -12.54 -3.28
N HIS A 57 3.28 -12.43 -4.21
CA HIS A 57 2.95 -12.08 -5.58
C HIS A 57 2.31 -13.28 -6.29
N THR A 58 1.15 -13.10 -6.92
CA THR A 58 0.40 -14.19 -7.56
C THR A 58 0.97 -14.59 -8.92
N LEU A 59 1.61 -13.65 -9.61
CA LEU A 59 2.34 -13.92 -10.87
C LEU A 59 3.79 -14.28 -10.57
N SER A 60 4.41 -15.09 -11.42
CA SER A 60 5.85 -15.35 -11.32
C SER A 60 6.63 -14.07 -11.56
N CYS A 61 7.70 -13.88 -10.79
CA CYS A 61 8.56 -12.70 -10.88
C CYS A 61 10.00 -13.13 -11.03
N ASN A 62 10.67 -12.61 -12.06
CA ASN A 62 12.08 -12.82 -12.25
C ASN A 62 12.90 -11.83 -11.40
N SER A 63 14.23 -11.98 -11.41
CA SER A 63 15.13 -11.14 -10.62
C SER A 63 15.11 -9.65 -10.96
N LEU A 64 14.74 -9.28 -12.19
CA LEU A 64 14.65 -7.88 -12.64
C LEU A 64 13.36 -7.25 -12.12
N ASP A 65 12.23 -7.96 -12.19
CA ASP A 65 10.93 -7.48 -11.68
C ASP A 65 11.05 -7.13 -10.18
N VAL A 66 11.66 -8.03 -9.39
CA VAL A 66 11.89 -7.81 -7.96
C VAL A 66 12.76 -6.57 -7.70
N LYS A 67 13.77 -6.32 -8.55
CA LYS A 67 14.61 -5.13 -8.43
C LYS A 67 13.82 -3.85 -8.73
N ILE A 68 12.93 -3.89 -9.71
CA ILE A 68 12.06 -2.76 -10.07
C ILE A 68 11.11 -2.46 -8.92
N TYR A 69 10.35 -3.44 -8.44
CA TYR A 69 9.42 -3.26 -7.33
C TYR A 69 10.10 -2.73 -6.07
N ARG A 70 11.26 -3.31 -5.70
CA ARG A 70 12.03 -2.84 -4.54
C ARG A 70 12.55 -1.41 -4.73
N ARG A 71 13.00 -1.05 -5.93
CA ARG A 71 13.49 0.30 -6.24
C ARG A 71 12.36 1.31 -6.09
N ASP A 72 11.21 1.02 -6.69
CA ASP A 72 10.07 1.93 -6.73
C ASP A 72 9.43 2.08 -5.35
N TYR A 73 9.27 0.99 -4.60
CA TYR A 73 8.86 1.04 -3.19
C TYR A 73 9.86 1.84 -2.34
N GLY A 74 11.16 1.57 -2.50
CA GLY A 74 12.23 2.26 -1.78
C GLY A 74 12.30 3.76 -2.11
N MET A 75 11.97 4.16 -3.33
CA MET A 75 11.85 5.55 -3.72
C MET A 75 10.69 6.22 -2.98
N LEU A 76 9.52 5.59 -2.99
CA LEU A 76 8.33 6.12 -2.33
C LEU A 76 8.54 6.22 -0.81
N LYS A 77 9.11 5.19 -0.19
CA LYS A 77 9.47 5.16 1.24
C LYS A 77 10.42 6.28 1.64
N LYS A 78 11.40 6.62 0.79
CA LYS A 78 12.32 7.74 1.06
C LYS A 78 11.64 9.10 1.06
N GLN A 79 10.61 9.30 0.23
CA GLN A 79 9.91 10.57 0.09
C GLN A 79 8.78 10.73 1.11
N LEU A 80 8.11 9.62 1.45
CA LEU A 80 6.91 9.62 2.28
C LEU A 80 7.12 9.05 3.70
N HIS A 81 8.32 8.59 4.02
CA HIS A 81 8.74 8.17 5.35
C HIS A 81 7.75 7.18 6.01
N ASP A 82 7.20 7.54 7.16
CA ASP A 82 6.33 6.67 7.96
C ASP A 82 4.97 6.42 7.29
N ILE A 83 4.56 7.21 6.30
CA ILE A 83 3.32 6.93 5.55
C ILE A 83 3.44 5.58 4.81
N ILE A 84 4.66 5.21 4.38
CA ILE A 84 4.94 3.93 3.74
C ILE A 84 5.44 2.95 4.82
N PRO A 85 4.81 1.77 4.98
CA PRO A 85 5.27 0.75 5.91
C PRO A 85 6.75 0.36 5.70
N GLU A 86 7.43 -0.06 6.76
CA GLU A 86 8.67 -0.80 6.59
C GLU A 86 8.37 -2.13 5.88
N ALA A 87 9.15 -2.46 4.86
CA ALA A 87 8.94 -3.68 4.08
C ALA A 87 10.25 -4.29 3.58
N ILE A 88 10.27 -5.62 3.53
CA ILE A 88 11.40 -6.44 3.08
C ILE A 88 10.94 -7.28 1.91
N PHE A 89 11.70 -7.18 0.82
CA PHE A 89 11.48 -7.90 -0.42
C PHE A 89 12.39 -9.13 -0.43
N VAL A 90 11.79 -10.32 -0.35
CA VAL A 90 12.51 -11.60 -0.28
C VAL A 90 12.31 -12.35 -1.59
N ARG A 91 13.41 -12.56 -2.32
CA ARG A 91 13.42 -13.48 -3.45
C ARG A 91 13.33 -14.91 -2.92
N THR A 92 12.42 -15.70 -3.47
CA THR A 92 12.19 -17.06 -2.99
C THR A 92 11.65 -17.94 -4.11
N ARG A 93 11.36 -19.19 -3.79
CA ARG A 93 10.54 -20.05 -4.63
C ARG A 93 9.18 -20.23 -4.00
N ILE A 94 8.14 -20.23 -4.83
CA ILE A 94 6.78 -20.51 -4.41
C ILE A 94 6.27 -21.65 -5.27
N ASP A 95 5.90 -22.76 -4.61
CA ASP A 95 5.49 -24.00 -5.28
C ASP A 95 6.53 -24.47 -6.32
N GLY A 96 7.81 -24.26 -6.03
CA GLY A 96 8.96 -24.63 -6.88
C GLY A 96 9.42 -23.56 -7.89
N GLU A 97 8.60 -22.55 -8.18
CA GLU A 97 8.86 -21.53 -9.21
C GLU A 97 9.52 -20.26 -8.64
N GLU A 98 10.35 -19.58 -9.43
CA GLU A 98 10.95 -18.30 -9.02
C GLU A 98 9.87 -17.25 -8.79
N ASN A 99 9.90 -16.64 -7.60
CA ASN A 99 8.94 -15.62 -7.23
C ASN A 99 9.50 -14.74 -6.09
N MET A 100 8.62 -13.94 -5.49
CA MET A 100 8.95 -13.05 -4.39
C MET A 100 7.88 -13.00 -3.32
N LEU A 101 8.34 -12.63 -2.14
CA LEU A 101 7.52 -12.37 -0.97
C LEU A 101 7.84 -10.96 -0.46
N VAL A 102 6.83 -10.24 0.00
CA VAL A 102 7.02 -9.01 0.78
C VAL A 102 6.58 -9.25 2.21
N LEU A 103 7.48 -8.96 3.14
CA LEU A 103 7.21 -8.91 4.57
C LEU A 103 7.12 -7.44 4.97
N ALA A 104 5.94 -6.97 5.36
CA ALA A 104 5.70 -5.57 5.69
C ALA A 104 5.18 -5.42 7.13
N GLN A 105 5.47 -4.28 7.75
CA GLN A 105 4.85 -3.91 9.01
C GLN A 105 3.33 -3.87 8.86
N ALA A 106 2.61 -4.56 9.74
CA ALA A 106 1.15 -4.53 9.74
C ALA A 106 0.63 -3.24 10.36
N PHE A 107 -0.33 -2.63 9.68
CA PHE A 107 -1.16 -1.58 10.24
C PHE A 107 -2.61 -2.04 10.18
N THR A 108 -3.39 -1.72 11.21
CA THR A 108 -4.83 -1.98 11.19
C THR A 108 -5.54 -0.78 10.57
N PRO A 109 -6.12 -0.91 9.35
CA PRO A 109 -6.92 0.14 8.76
C PRO A 109 -8.08 0.49 9.68
N TRP A 110 -8.34 1.79 9.84
CA TRP A 110 -9.47 2.29 10.62
C TRP A 110 -10.44 3.10 9.76
N PHE A 111 -9.93 3.88 8.82
CA PHE A 111 -10.75 4.70 7.94
C PHE A 111 -10.12 4.79 6.55
N ASN A 112 -10.91 4.59 5.51
CA ASN A 112 -10.43 4.59 4.14
C ASN A 112 -10.41 6.02 3.56
N LEU A 113 -9.24 6.63 3.43
CA LEU A 113 -9.14 8.01 2.95
C LEU A 113 -9.36 8.13 1.44
N ALA A 114 -8.99 7.12 0.66
CA ALA A 114 -9.08 7.17 -0.80
C ALA A 114 -10.50 6.91 -1.34
N ASN A 115 -11.48 6.59 -0.48
CA ASN A 115 -12.87 6.36 -0.87
C ASN A 115 -13.69 7.67 -0.89
N PRO A 116 -14.11 8.17 -2.06
CA PRO A 116 -14.91 9.40 -2.14
C PRO A 116 -16.32 9.27 -1.55
N ALA A 117 -16.85 8.05 -1.45
CA ALA A 117 -18.21 7.81 -0.95
C ALA A 117 -18.39 8.18 0.53
N ILE A 118 -17.29 8.34 1.28
CA ILE A 118 -17.32 8.69 2.71
C ILE A 118 -16.78 10.10 2.99
N ALA A 119 -16.76 10.97 1.98
CA ALA A 119 -16.23 12.33 2.08
C ALA A 119 -16.90 13.15 3.19
N GLU A 120 -18.23 13.00 3.35
CA GLU A 120 -19.01 13.71 4.38
C GLU A 120 -18.52 13.41 5.81
N ASP A 121 -18.07 12.18 6.07
CA ASP A 121 -17.48 11.78 7.34
C ASP A 121 -15.98 12.11 7.41
N ALA A 122 -15.29 12.02 6.27
CA ALA A 122 -13.84 12.20 6.18
C ALA A 122 -13.42 13.65 6.46
N ILE A 123 -14.14 14.65 5.93
CA ILE A 123 -13.82 16.08 6.11
C ILE A 123 -13.81 16.50 7.59
N PRO A 124 -14.90 16.31 8.38
CA PRO A 124 -14.92 16.71 9.78
C PRO A 124 -13.95 15.89 10.65
N LEU A 125 -13.69 14.63 10.29
CA LEU A 125 -12.67 13.81 10.94
C LEU A 125 -11.28 14.41 10.72
N MET A 126 -10.90 14.67 9.46
CA MET A 126 -9.59 15.22 9.10
C MET A 126 -9.39 16.63 9.65
N ALA A 127 -10.45 17.45 9.75
CA ALA A 127 -10.38 18.79 10.37
C ALA A 127 -9.91 18.74 11.84
N LYS A 128 -10.20 17.65 12.57
CA LYS A 128 -9.75 17.45 13.95
C LYS A 128 -8.34 16.86 14.06
N LEU A 129 -7.81 16.27 13.00
CA LEU A 129 -6.55 15.52 13.00
C LEU A 129 -5.43 16.30 12.31
N HIS A 130 -4.80 17.23 13.03
CA HIS A 130 -3.75 18.09 12.46
C HIS A 130 -2.59 17.30 11.83
N LYS A 131 -2.06 16.28 12.54
CA LYS A 131 -0.98 15.42 12.04
C LYS A 131 -1.38 14.70 10.74
N ALA A 132 -2.60 14.15 10.69
CA ALA A 132 -3.08 13.44 9.51
C ALA A 132 -3.20 14.37 8.30
N ARG A 133 -3.64 15.63 8.50
CA ARG A 133 -3.68 16.62 7.41
C ARG A 133 -2.29 16.94 6.86
N LEU A 134 -1.29 17.09 7.73
CA LEU A 134 0.10 17.29 7.30
C LEU A 134 0.64 16.10 6.51
N GLN A 135 0.39 14.88 6.99
CA GLN A 135 0.80 13.65 6.30
C GLN A 135 0.09 13.50 4.94
N LEU A 136 -1.21 13.78 4.87
CA LEU A 136 -1.96 13.75 3.62
C LEU A 136 -1.47 14.82 2.64
N GLY A 137 -1.16 16.03 3.13
CA GLY A 137 -0.55 17.08 2.32
C GLY A 137 0.79 16.69 1.73
N LEU A 138 1.67 16.05 2.53
CA LEU A 138 2.93 15.49 2.05
C LEU A 138 2.67 14.42 0.97
N PHE A 139 1.76 13.48 1.22
CA PHE A 139 1.40 12.44 0.25
C PHE A 139 0.96 13.03 -1.10
N ILE A 140 0.02 13.97 -1.07
CA ILE A 140 -0.51 14.62 -2.27
C ILE A 140 0.60 15.35 -3.03
N GLN A 141 1.41 16.15 -2.33
CA GLN A 141 2.47 16.93 -2.95
C GLN A 141 3.48 16.01 -3.64
N THR A 142 3.92 14.95 -2.96
CA THR A 142 4.82 13.94 -3.53
C THR A 142 4.18 13.23 -4.74
N ALA A 143 2.90 12.85 -4.67
CA ALA A 143 2.20 12.21 -5.77
C ALA A 143 2.22 13.08 -7.04
N LYS A 144 1.97 14.39 -6.89
CA LYS A 144 2.01 15.35 -8.00
C LYS A 144 3.42 15.49 -8.56
N GLU A 145 4.42 15.65 -7.70
CA GLU A 145 5.82 15.78 -8.12
C GLU A 145 6.31 14.55 -8.88
N ILE A 146 5.97 13.34 -8.42
CA ILE A 146 6.32 12.10 -9.10
C ILE A 146 5.67 12.06 -10.49
N ARG A 147 4.38 12.39 -10.60
CA ARG A 147 3.69 12.40 -11.89
C ARG A 147 4.30 13.41 -12.86
N THR A 148 4.49 14.65 -12.42
CA THR A 148 5.04 15.72 -13.26
C THR A 148 6.47 15.45 -13.71
N ASN A 149 7.33 14.93 -12.82
CA ASN A 149 8.76 14.81 -13.10
C ASN A 149 9.17 13.44 -13.64
N GLN A 150 8.38 12.39 -13.39
CA GLN A 150 8.76 11.01 -13.72
C GLN A 150 7.72 10.26 -14.55
N GLN A 151 6.58 10.88 -14.88
CA GLN A 151 5.47 10.24 -15.62
C GLN A 151 4.96 8.96 -14.94
N LYS A 152 5.02 8.93 -13.61
CA LYS A 152 4.53 7.83 -12.77
C LYS A 152 3.33 8.30 -11.95
N VAL A 153 2.32 7.47 -11.81
CA VAL A 153 1.12 7.73 -10.99
C VAL A 153 1.12 6.75 -9.84
N ILE A 154 1.06 7.23 -8.59
CA ILE A 154 0.93 6.33 -7.43
C ILE A 154 -0.37 5.53 -7.57
N ASP A 155 -0.30 4.22 -7.34
CA ASP A 155 -1.48 3.36 -7.42
C ASP A 155 -2.50 3.71 -6.33
N LEU A 156 -3.58 4.35 -6.76
CA LEU A 156 -4.75 4.60 -5.93
C LEU A 156 -5.97 3.89 -6.52
N TYR A 157 -5.81 2.87 -7.36
CA TYR A 157 -6.91 2.17 -8.05
C TYR A 157 -7.75 1.33 -7.10
N VAL A 158 -7.13 0.70 -6.11
CA VAL A 158 -7.86 -0.02 -5.04
C VAL A 158 -8.17 0.93 -3.89
N LEU A 159 -9.38 0.84 -3.34
CA LEU A 159 -9.88 1.81 -2.38
C LEU A 159 -9.07 1.81 -1.09
N ASP A 160 -8.61 0.66 -0.61
CA ASP A 160 -7.98 0.48 0.70
C ASP A 160 -6.46 0.73 0.72
N ASN A 161 -5.91 1.27 -0.37
CA ASN A 161 -4.48 1.56 -0.46
C ASN A 161 -4.05 2.76 0.39
N LEU A 162 -4.92 3.75 0.66
CA LEU A 162 -4.60 4.90 1.51
C LEU A 162 -5.61 5.05 2.65
N VAL A 163 -5.16 4.88 3.88
CA VAL A 163 -6.03 4.78 5.06
C VAL A 163 -5.52 5.63 6.21
N LEU A 164 -6.39 5.92 7.18
CA LEU A 164 -5.98 6.20 8.55
C LEU A 164 -5.87 4.87 9.30
N ASP A 165 -4.77 4.69 10.02
CA ASP A 165 -4.64 3.59 10.97
C ASP A 165 -5.37 3.90 12.30
N ARG A 166 -5.34 2.95 13.24
CA ARG A 166 -5.93 3.13 14.58
C ARG A 166 -5.31 4.29 15.36
N ASN A 167 -4.07 4.65 15.07
CA ASN A 167 -3.35 5.78 15.66
C ASN A 167 -3.64 7.10 14.94
N LYS A 168 -4.55 7.09 13.96
CA LYS A 168 -4.98 8.25 13.17
C LYS A 168 -3.87 8.81 12.29
N GLU A 169 -2.93 7.97 11.89
CA GLU A 169 -1.86 8.33 10.95
C GLU A 169 -2.20 7.85 9.55
N VAL A 170 -1.82 8.63 8.54
CA VAL A 170 -2.00 8.26 7.14
C VAL A 170 -1.02 7.14 6.79
N ARG A 171 -1.52 6.04 6.22
CA ARG A 171 -0.74 4.90 5.75
C ARG A 171 -1.10 4.55 4.33
N TYR A 172 -0.09 4.35 3.49
CA TYR A 172 -0.24 3.75 2.18
C TYR A 172 0.14 2.27 2.24
N LEU A 173 -0.82 1.37 2.02
CA LEU A 173 -0.68 -0.03 2.36
C LEU A 173 -0.25 -0.93 1.21
N ASP A 174 -0.06 -0.41 -0.01
CA ASP A 174 0.41 -1.24 -1.12
C ASP A 174 1.93 -1.47 -1.08
N SER A 175 2.39 -2.56 -1.69
CA SER A 175 3.80 -2.94 -1.73
C SER A 175 4.27 -3.49 -3.08
N PHE A 176 3.35 -3.94 -3.93
CA PHE A 176 3.64 -4.30 -5.31
C PHE A 176 3.12 -3.21 -6.23
N GLU A 177 3.75 -3.03 -7.39
CA GLU A 177 3.25 -2.11 -8.44
C GLU A 177 2.76 -0.74 -7.93
N VAL A 178 3.50 -0.15 -7.00
CA VAL A 178 3.09 1.12 -6.33
C VAL A 178 2.99 2.32 -7.28
N PHE A 179 3.38 2.14 -8.55
CA PHE A 179 3.18 3.11 -9.63
C PHE A 179 2.57 2.46 -10.86
N PHE A 180 1.70 3.20 -11.53
CA PHE A 180 1.44 3.06 -12.96
C PHE A 180 2.38 3.97 -13.75
N HIS A 181 2.85 3.47 -14.89
CA HIS A 181 3.78 4.15 -15.78
C HIS A 181 2.99 4.77 -16.95
N GLU A 182 2.73 6.09 -16.91
CA GLU A 182 1.92 6.78 -17.93
C GLU A 182 2.58 6.77 -19.31
N ASP A 183 3.92 6.77 -19.35
CA ASP A 183 4.71 6.73 -20.57
C ASP A 183 4.44 5.46 -21.41
N LEU A 184 4.13 4.33 -20.77
CA LEU A 184 3.76 3.09 -21.46
C LEU A 184 2.51 3.21 -22.32
N LEU A 185 1.58 4.13 -22.00
CA LEU A 185 0.38 4.37 -22.81
C LEU A 185 0.69 4.91 -24.21
N TYR A 186 1.87 5.51 -24.39
CA TYR A 186 2.30 6.15 -25.64
C TYR A 186 3.38 5.36 -26.38
N MET A 187 3.95 4.32 -25.76
CA MET A 187 5.00 3.49 -26.35
C MET A 187 4.45 2.21 -27.01
N ILE A 188 3.20 1.86 -26.76
CA ILE A 188 2.56 0.63 -27.26
C ILE A 188 1.40 1.03 -28.18
N ASP A 189 1.33 0.44 -29.38
CA ASP A 189 0.34 0.80 -30.41
C ASP A 189 -1.12 0.49 -29.99
N ASP A 190 -1.31 -0.45 -29.06
CA ASP A 190 -2.59 -0.80 -28.43
C ASP A 190 -2.39 -0.95 -26.90
N PRO A 191 -2.38 0.16 -26.14
CA PRO A 191 -2.17 0.09 -24.70
C PRO A 191 -3.38 -0.58 -24.05
N CYS A 192 -3.12 -1.55 -23.17
CA CYS A 192 -4.15 -2.27 -22.43
C CYS A 192 -5.15 -1.28 -21.80
N GLU A 193 -6.45 -1.37 -22.16
CA GLU A 193 -7.50 -0.47 -21.66
C GLU A 193 -7.52 -0.41 -20.12
N ASP A 194 -7.17 -1.53 -19.48
CA ASP A 194 -7.04 -1.68 -18.02
C ASP A 194 -6.01 -0.70 -17.42
N LEU A 195 -4.87 -0.47 -18.08
CA LEU A 195 -3.84 0.46 -17.56
C LEU A 195 -4.34 1.92 -17.61
N ARG A 196 -5.03 2.30 -18.68
CA ARG A 196 -5.60 3.65 -18.81
C ARG A 196 -6.66 3.89 -17.76
N GLU A 197 -7.56 2.94 -17.57
CA GLU A 197 -8.58 3.03 -16.52
C GLU A 197 -7.96 3.16 -15.12
N LYS A 198 -6.97 2.33 -14.80
CA LYS A 198 -6.24 2.36 -13.52
C LYS A 198 -5.59 3.71 -13.24
N ILE A 199 -4.95 4.29 -14.26
CA ILE A 199 -4.36 5.64 -14.20
C ILE A 199 -5.46 6.69 -13.97
N ASP A 200 -6.52 6.67 -14.77
CA ASP A 200 -7.60 7.67 -14.70
C ASP A 200 -8.29 7.66 -13.34
N VAL A 201 -8.58 6.47 -12.79
CA VAL A 201 -9.15 6.31 -11.45
C VAL A 201 -8.19 6.83 -10.38
N SER A 202 -6.91 6.50 -10.48
CA SER A 202 -5.89 6.94 -9.51
C SER A 202 -5.74 8.47 -9.50
N VAL A 203 -5.77 9.10 -10.68
CA VAL A 203 -5.74 10.56 -10.84
C VAL A 203 -6.99 11.21 -10.26
N LYS A 204 -8.18 10.66 -10.54
CA LYS A 204 -9.44 11.15 -9.97
C LYS A 204 -9.45 11.06 -8.45
N ARG A 205 -8.90 9.99 -7.88
CA ARG A 205 -8.78 9.84 -6.42
C ARG A 205 -7.77 10.79 -5.82
N LEU A 206 -6.64 11.06 -6.48
CA LEU A 206 -5.72 12.10 -6.04
C LEU A 206 -6.41 13.47 -5.98
N ALA A 207 -7.19 13.83 -7.01
CA ALA A 207 -7.97 15.08 -7.01
C ALA A 207 -9.02 15.12 -5.89
N TYR A 208 -9.65 13.99 -5.59
CA TYR A 208 -10.53 13.89 -4.42
C TYR A 208 -9.78 14.11 -3.10
N LEU A 209 -8.59 13.53 -2.92
CA LEU A 209 -7.78 13.72 -1.71
C LEU A 209 -7.35 15.19 -1.54
N GLU A 210 -7.05 15.90 -2.64
CA GLU A 210 -6.81 17.34 -2.65
C GLU A 210 -8.02 18.12 -2.13
N PHE A 211 -9.21 17.83 -2.66
CA PHE A 211 -10.46 18.42 -2.21
C PHE A 211 -10.70 18.15 -0.72
N LEU A 212 -10.56 16.89 -0.28
CA LEU A 212 -10.71 16.48 1.11
C LEU A 212 -9.80 17.29 2.03
N LEU A 213 -8.52 17.43 1.67
CA LEU A 213 -7.55 18.19 2.47
C LEU A 213 -7.91 19.68 2.53
N ALA A 214 -8.30 20.28 1.41
CA ALA A 214 -8.69 21.68 1.35
C ALA A 214 -9.91 21.96 2.25
N SER A 215 -10.99 21.21 2.09
CA SER A 215 -12.20 21.36 2.91
C SER A 215 -11.94 21.08 4.39
N ALA A 216 -11.10 20.10 4.72
CA ALA A 216 -10.72 19.83 6.10
C ALA A 216 -9.91 20.97 6.73
N ASN A 217 -9.05 21.65 5.96
CA ASN A 217 -8.29 22.81 6.44
C ASN A 217 -9.19 24.04 6.65
N GLU A 218 -10.13 24.29 5.73
CA GLU A 218 -11.12 25.36 5.88
C GLU A 218 -11.98 25.15 7.14
N LEU A 219 -12.49 23.93 7.34
CA LEU A 219 -13.25 23.60 8.54
C LEU A 219 -12.40 23.65 9.82
N ALA A 220 -11.14 23.22 9.77
CA ALA A 220 -10.25 23.35 10.93
C ALA A 220 -10.01 24.81 11.33
N ALA A 221 -9.94 25.71 10.36
CA ALA A 221 -9.74 27.13 10.59
C ALA A 221 -10.96 27.80 11.25
N THR A 222 -12.18 27.30 11.01
CA THR A 222 -13.40 27.82 11.66
C THR A 222 -13.61 27.26 13.07
N LEU A 223 -12.97 26.14 13.40
CA LEU A 223 -13.01 25.50 14.73
C LEU A 223 -11.90 25.99 15.67
N SER A 224 -10.92 26.74 15.16
CA SER A 224 -9.77 27.28 15.90
C SER A 224 -10.07 28.67 16.45
#